data_AF-A0A9E4RBD8-F1
#
_entry.id   AF-A0A9E4RBD8-F1
#
_cell.length_a   1.000
_cell.length_b   1.000
_cell.length_c   1.000
_cell.angle_alpha   90.00
_cell.angle_beta   90.00
_cell.angle_gamma   90.00
#
_symmetry.space_group_name_H-M   'P 1'
#
loop_
_entity.id
_entity.type
_entity.pdbx_description
1 polymer ?
#
loop_
_entity_poly.entity_id
_entity_poly.type
_entity_poly.pdbx_seq_one_letter_code
_entity_poly.pdbx_strand_id
1 'polypeptide(L)' 'RYRSAEELESVRQRDPVAGFGNSLVEQGMLSQDQIDQIKAEALQDVNEATDAAEAASPPDSATLYDMVYAP' A
#
# COMPACT_ATOMS: atom_id res chain seq x y z
N ARG A 1 -14.42 -11.02 -14.85
CA ARG A 1 -13.37 -10.25 -15.55
C ARG A 1 -14.06 -9.21 -16.43
N TYR A 2 -14.22 -7.98 -15.94
CA TYR A 2 -15.03 -6.93 -16.58
C TYR A 2 -14.21 -5.79 -17.22
N ARG A 3 -12.88 -5.84 -17.12
CA ARG A 3 -11.97 -4.86 -17.76
C ARG A 3 -11.08 -5.58 -18.74
N SER A 4 -10.83 -4.97 -19.90
CA SER A 4 -9.85 -5.47 -20.85
C SER A 4 -8.43 -5.24 -20.30
N ALA A 5 -7.46 -6.00 -20.81
CA ALA A 5 -6.05 -5.79 -20.44
C ALA A 5 -5.56 -4.39 -20.86
N GLU A 6 -6.06 -3.88 -21.99
CA GLU A 6 -5.73 -2.56 -22.52
C GLU A 6 -6.23 -1.42 -21.60
N GLU A 7 -7.45 -1.56 -21.05
CA GLU A 7 -7.97 -0.59 -20.09
C GLU A 7 -7.14 -0.56 -18.81
N LEU A 8 -6.74 -1.72 -18.28
CA LEU A 8 -5.89 -1.79 -17.09
C LEU A 8 -4.52 -1.13 -17.30
N GLU A 9 -3.91 -1.33 -18.46
CA GLU A 9 -2.64 -0.70 -18.80
C GLU A 9 -2.78 0.82 -18.92
N SER A 10 -3.87 1.31 -19.54
CA SER A 10 -4.15 2.75 -19.65
C SER A 10 -4.31 3.43 -18.28
N VAL A 11 -4.88 2.71 -17.30
CA VAL A 11 -5.01 3.20 -15.92
C VAL A 11 -3.67 3.18 -15.21
N ARG A 12 -2.86 2.13 -15.43
CA ARG A 12 -1.50 2.02 -14.86
C ARG A 12 -0.59 3.16 -15.32
N GLN A 13 -0.69 3.57 -16.58
CA GLN A 13 0.07 4.72 -17.11
C GLN A 13 -0.33 6.05 -16.46
N ARG A 14 -1.51 6.12 -15.83
CA ARG A 14 -2.04 7.30 -15.13
C ARG A 14 -1.88 7.21 -13.62
N ASP A 15 -0.92 6.42 -13.14
CA ASP A 15 -0.64 6.29 -11.73
C ASP A 15 -0.22 7.65 -11.11
N PRO A 16 -1.00 8.20 -10.17
CA PRO A 16 -0.69 9.48 -9.54
C PRO A 16 0.60 9.43 -8.71
N VAL A 17 0.97 8.27 -8.16
CA VAL A 17 2.18 8.11 -7.35
C VAL A 17 3.41 8.24 -8.24
N ALA A 18 3.42 7.54 -9.39
CA ALA A 18 4.50 7.65 -10.37
C ALA A 18 4.59 9.07 -10.95
N GLY A 19 3.45 9.68 -11.29
CA GLY A 19 3.41 11.04 -11.82
C GLY A 19 3.93 12.10 -10.85
N PHE A 20 3.55 12.00 -9.58
CA PHE A 20 4.05 12.91 -8.54
C PHE A 20 5.54 12.71 -8.26
N GLY A 21 6.01 11.45 -8.19
CA GLY A 21 7.43 11.14 -8.05
C GLY A 21 8.27 11.79 -9.16
N ASN A 22 7.86 11.63 -10.42
CA ASN A 22 8.55 12.26 -11.55
C ASN A 22 8.57 13.79 -11.43
N SER A 23 7.44 14.39 -11.02
CA SER A 23 7.34 15.85 -10.84
C SER A 23 8.32 16.36 -9.77
N LEU A 24 8.58 15.58 -8.72
CA LEU A 24 9.55 15.93 -7.67
C LEU A 24 11.00 15.78 -8.15
N VAL A 25 11.28 14.80 -9.01
CA VAL A 25 12.61 14.66 -9.64
C VAL A 25 12.89 15.81 -10.59
N GLU A 26 11.92 16.19 -11.42
CA GLU A 26 12.03 17.34 -12.33
C GLU A 26 12.28 18.65 -11.58
N GLN A 27 11.71 18.80 -10.39
CA GLN A 27 11.94 19.95 -9.50
C GLN A 27 13.24 19.85 -8.68
N GLY A 28 14.00 18.76 -8.82
CA GLY A 28 15.24 18.52 -8.08
C GLY A 28 15.04 18.27 -6.58
N MET A 29 13.81 17.97 -6.14
CA MET A 29 13.49 17.70 -4.74
C MET A 29 13.83 16.27 -4.31
N LEU A 30 13.76 15.33 -5.26
CA LEU A 30 14.13 13.93 -5.06
C LEU A 30 15.01 13.43 -6.19
N SER A 31 15.87 12.45 -5.91
CA SER A 31 16.52 11.63 -6.92
C SER A 31 15.73 10.33 -7.17
N GLN A 32 16.03 9.66 -8.29
CA GLN A 32 15.45 8.35 -8.57
C GLN A 32 15.81 7.33 -7.47
N ASP A 33 17.06 7.36 -6.97
CA ASP A 33 17.51 6.48 -5.89
C ASP A 33 16.71 6.69 -4.60
N GLN A 34 16.37 7.95 -4.26
CA GLN A 34 15.54 8.25 -3.09
C GLN A 34 14.11 7.73 -3.25
N ILE A 35 13.54 7.83 -4.45
CA ILE A 35 12.22 7.26 -4.76
C ILE A 35 12.25 5.73 -4.58
N ASP A 36 13.30 5.07 -5.05
CA ASP A 36 13.40 3.62 -4.96
C ASP A 36 13.69 3.15 -3.52
N GLN A 37 14.43 3.94 -2.73
CA GLN A 37 14.56 3.71 -1.29
C GLN A 37 13.20 3.80 -0.57
N ILE A 38 12.40 4.84 -0.82
CA ILE A 38 11.07 5.00 -0.22
C ILE A 38 10.16 3.80 -0.57
N LYS A 39 10.22 3.31 -1.81
CA LYS A 39 9.46 2.11 -2.20
C LYS A 39 9.93 0.86 -1.46
N ALA A 40 11.23 0.70 -1.25
CA ALA A 40 11.79 -0.43 -0.53
C ALA A 40 11.36 -0.40 0.95
N GLU A 41 11.41 0.77 1.59
CA GLU A 41 10.94 0.98 2.97
C GLU A 41 9.44 0.67 3.09
N ALA A 42 8.61 1.20 2.19
CA ALA A 42 7.18 0.92 2.19
C ALA A 42 6.86 -0.58 1.99
N LEU A 43 7.63 -1.26 1.15
CA LEU A 43 7.48 -2.71 0.96
C LEU A 43 7.87 -3.48 2.22
N GLN A 44 8.94 -3.05 2.90
CA GLN A 44 9.35 -3.63 4.17
C GLN A 44 8.24 -3.48 5.23
N ASP A 45 7.70 -2.28 5.40
CA ASP A 45 6.62 -2.00 6.36
C ASP A 45 5.39 -2.89 6.10
N VAL A 46 5.01 -3.08 4.84
CA VAL A 46 3.89 -3.95 4.46
C VAL A 46 4.19 -5.41 4.80
N ASN A 47 5.41 -5.89 4.55
CA ASN A 47 5.79 -7.26 4.87
C ASN A 47 5.78 -7.48 6.39
N GLU A 48 6.37 -6.56 7.16
CA GLU A 48 6.37 -6.64 8.62
C GLU A 48 4.94 -6.63 9.21
N ALA A 49 4.06 -5.77 8.68
CA ALA A 49 2.66 -5.73 9.09
C ALA A 49 1.92 -7.03 8.72
N THR A 50 2.24 -7.62 7.57
CA THR A 50 1.66 -8.90 7.13
C THR A 50 2.11 -10.03 8.04
N ASP A 51 3.41 -10.14 8.31
CA ASP A 51 3.98 -11.16 9.19
C ASP A 51 3.39 -11.06 10.60
N ALA A 52 3.22 -9.84 11.12
CA ALA A 52 2.57 -9.60 12.40
C ALA A 52 1.11 -10.04 12.43
N ALA A 53 0.36 -9.80 11.34
CA ALA A 53 -1.02 -10.24 11.22
C ALA A 53 -1.15 -11.76 11.10
N GLU A 54 -0.25 -12.42 10.37
CA GLU A 54 -0.23 -13.87 10.22
C GLU A 54 0.21 -14.59 11.51
N ALA A 55 1.14 -14.00 12.27
CA ALA A 55 1.57 -14.50 13.56
C ALA A 55 0.55 -14.27 14.69
N ALA A 56 -0.43 -13.39 14.47
CA ALA A 56 -1.45 -13.10 15.47
C ALA A 56 -2.32 -14.33 15.74
N SER A 57 -2.53 -14.62 17.03
CA SER A 57 -3.48 -15.67 17.42
C SER A 57 -4.91 -15.25 17.05
N PRO A 58 -5.77 -16.22 16.68
CA PRO A 58 -7.18 -15.92 16.48
C PRO A 58 -7.81 -15.25 17.71
N PRO A 59 -8.79 -14.35 17.53
CA PRO A 59 -9.47 -13.72 18.65
C PRO A 59 -10.20 -14.77 19.50
N ASP A 60 -10.34 -14.50 20.79
CA ASP A 60 -11.10 -15.37 21.69
C ASP A 60 -12.58 -15.37 21.30
N SER A 61 -13.17 -16.56 21.22
CA SER A 61 -14.61 -16.76 21.03
C SER A 61 -15.48 -15.97 22.01
N ALA A 62 -14.99 -15.67 23.22
CA ALA A 62 -15.71 -14.89 24.22
C ALA A 62 -15.94 -13.42 23.78
N THR A 63 -15.08 -12.87 22.91
CA THR A 63 -15.18 -11.47 22.45
C THR A 63 -16.21 -11.29 21.32
N LEU A 64 -16.99 -12.33 21.00
CA LEU A 64 -17.94 -12.29 19.89
C LEU A 64 -19.02 -11.20 20.03
N TYR A 65 -19.44 -10.91 21.26
CA TYR A 65 -20.48 -9.93 21.56
C TYR A 65 -19.91 -8.57 22.01
N ASP A 66 -18.59 -8.41 22.00
CA ASP A 66 -17.97 -7.13 22.31
C ASP A 66 -18.32 -6.11 21.22
N MET A 67 -18.45 -4.83 21.60
CA MET A 67 -18.71 -3.70 20.69
C MET A 67 -20.04 -3.77 19.91
N VAL A 68 -21.03 -4.55 20.36
CA VAL A 68 -22.39 -4.57 19.76
C VAL A 68 -23.14 -3.26 19.97
N TYR A 69 -22.93 -2.61 21.12
CA TYR A 69 -23.37 -1.25 21.39
C TYR A 69 -22.16 -0.39 21.74
N ALA A 70 -22.19 0.89 21.34
CA ALA A 70 -21.20 1.86 21.77
C ALA A 70 -21.26 2.04 23.30
N PRO A 71 -20.10 2.26 23.97
CA PRO A 71 -20.04 2.43 25.42
C PRO A 71 -20.80 3.67 25.93
#